data_AF-A0A1F9E4T4-F1
#
_entry.id   AF-A0A1F9E4T4-F1
#
_cell.length_a   1.000
_cell.length_b   1.000
_cell.length_c   1.000
_cell.angle_alpha   90.00
_cell.angle_beta   90.00
_cell.angle_gamma   90.00
#
_symmetry.space_group_name_H-M   'P 1'
#
loop_
_entity.id
_entity.type
_entity.pdbx_description
1 polymer ?
#
loop_
_entity_poly.entity_id
_entity_poly.type
_entity_poly.pdbx_seq_one_letter_code
_entity_poly.pdbx_strand_id
1 'polypeptide(L)'
;MEYYFKFFIGVIFLTLFWMPYESLSRPLDLRGCPFMNSNQKREYQNQWERLQEIEDVVALKPRIINFLDDIDKHCGGYVEDRQKIILFVNAHFKELYKKQIAFLTSEIERSSRYRPPYAAIQKLRDVLDAWSTSIPLVNHLSVPVQVQLEEQGRNAAHQRKHSCSNQDNRRFPLMGVRDQDGIGWCYAFTAADLLSYKTGQLISAVDVANAYNDESMRGAFKSLFGYKEADIEGGWIEDALEAANKRGLCLEQDLPSSDVAFTEYLSLKQALKRLEEDQTKLEEAKKQHQEEEFQACEGPLFARMLPNLSISDITDILNRTPYFVLMDTLIEENCKGKRLEPIENLSITAKYKGLFSDTGSLIKEMDDQLNHNNIVGISYYANILDNRFALELEGPHASSVVGRRWVENRQSCEYLVRNSWGANCTYDFSCDRGYVWVPEDFLSRTLEGITYVQ
;
A
#
# COMPACT_ATOMS: atom_id res chain seq x y z
N MET A 1 -2.66 -23.85 18.35
CA MET A 1 -3.33 -23.19 19.51
C MET A 1 -3.21 -21.66 19.49
N GLU A 2 -2.37 -21.04 18.65
CA GLU A 2 -2.30 -19.57 18.47
C GLU A 2 -3.43 -18.96 17.61
N TYR A 3 -4.13 -19.77 16.81
CA TYR A 3 -5.22 -19.28 15.95
C TYR A 3 -6.51 -18.92 16.70
N TYR A 4 -6.74 -19.47 17.89
CA TYR A 4 -7.94 -19.16 18.70
C TYR A 4 -7.76 -17.96 19.64
N PHE A 5 -6.53 -17.47 19.82
CA PHE A 5 -6.27 -16.30 20.67
C PHE A 5 -6.37 -14.97 19.89
N LYS A 6 -6.11 -14.99 18.57
CA LYS A 6 -6.30 -13.81 17.69
C LYS A 6 -7.77 -13.54 17.38
N PHE A 7 -8.62 -14.56 17.33
CA PHE A 7 -10.06 -14.39 17.14
C PHE A 7 -10.74 -13.77 18.38
N PHE A 8 -10.22 -14.02 19.58
CA PHE A 8 -10.80 -13.47 20.82
C PHE A 8 -10.39 -12.02 21.10
N ILE A 9 -9.23 -11.56 20.63
CA ILE A 9 -8.81 -10.15 20.77
C ILE A 9 -9.42 -9.29 19.66
N GLY A 10 -9.59 -9.83 18.44
CA GLY A 10 -10.29 -9.12 17.35
C GLY A 10 -11.79 -8.91 17.61
N VAL A 11 -12.48 -9.92 18.17
CA VAL A 11 -13.93 -9.83 18.44
C VAL A 11 -14.26 -9.01 19.71
N ILE A 12 -13.34 -8.94 20.68
CA ILE A 12 -13.51 -8.07 21.87
C ILE A 12 -13.19 -6.60 21.54
N PHE A 13 -12.28 -6.31 20.59
CA PHE A 13 -12.09 -4.94 20.09
C PHE A 13 -13.23 -4.51 19.15
N LEU A 14 -13.75 -5.40 18.28
CA LEU A 14 -14.89 -5.09 17.41
C LEU A 14 -16.22 -4.86 18.15
N THR A 15 -16.40 -5.43 19.35
CA THR A 15 -17.62 -5.20 20.15
C THR A 15 -17.50 -4.03 21.13
N LEU A 16 -16.29 -3.55 21.44
CA LEU A 16 -16.06 -2.38 22.30
C LEU A 16 -15.71 -1.09 21.52
N PHE A 17 -15.35 -1.17 20.23
CA PHE A 17 -15.03 0.00 19.40
C PHE A 17 -16.18 0.50 18.51
N TRP A 18 -17.31 -0.20 18.46
CA TRP A 18 -18.42 0.11 17.52
C TRP A 18 -19.70 0.67 18.15
N MET A 19 -19.74 0.90 19.47
CA MET A 19 -20.81 1.66 20.12
C MET A 19 -20.23 2.99 20.59
N PRO A 20 -20.22 4.05 19.73
CA PRO A 20 -21.41 4.89 19.53
C PRO A 20 -21.60 5.39 18.07
N TYR A 21 -20.95 4.79 17.07
CA TYR A 21 -21.07 5.25 15.67
C TYR A 21 -22.44 4.92 15.05
N GLU A 22 -23.12 3.86 15.53
CA GLU A 22 -24.49 3.50 15.11
C GLU A 22 -25.52 4.60 15.35
N SER A 23 -25.29 5.50 16.31
CA SER A 23 -26.27 6.55 16.64
C SER A 23 -26.19 7.75 15.69
N LEU A 24 -24.98 8.10 15.23
CA LEU A 24 -24.78 9.18 14.27
C LEU A 24 -24.97 8.70 12.83
N SER A 25 -24.66 7.43 12.53
CA SER A 25 -24.89 6.80 11.22
C SER A 25 -26.37 6.47 10.95
N ARG A 26 -27.23 6.51 11.98
CA ARG A 26 -28.68 6.41 11.76
C ARG A 26 -29.19 7.63 10.98
N PRO A 27 -30.07 7.40 9.99
CA PRO A 27 -30.84 8.46 9.36
C PRO A 27 -31.50 9.35 10.42
N LEU A 28 -31.40 10.66 10.25
CA LEU A 28 -32.10 11.62 11.09
C LEU A 28 -33.62 11.45 10.90
N ASP A 29 -34.35 11.10 11.97
CA ASP A 29 -35.80 10.92 11.87
C ASP A 29 -36.54 12.26 11.90
N LEU A 30 -36.84 12.80 10.71
CA LEU A 30 -37.58 14.05 10.53
C LEU A 30 -39.10 13.85 10.37
N ARG A 31 -39.63 12.65 10.64
CA ARG A 31 -41.09 12.38 10.48
C ARG A 31 -41.92 13.24 11.43
N GLY A 32 -41.40 13.54 12.61
CA GLY A 32 -42.05 14.37 13.64
C GLY A 32 -41.99 15.89 13.43
N CYS A 33 -41.40 16.39 12.34
CA CYS A 33 -41.32 17.83 12.06
C CYS A 33 -42.51 18.30 11.21
N PRO A 34 -43.53 18.97 11.79
CA PRO A 34 -44.79 19.25 11.11
C PRO A 34 -44.69 20.41 10.10
N PHE A 35 -43.70 21.29 10.22
CA PHE A 35 -43.53 22.45 9.33
C PHE A 35 -42.49 22.23 8.21
N MET A 36 -41.92 21.02 8.10
CA MET A 36 -41.04 20.66 6.98
C MET A 36 -41.79 19.84 5.92
N ASN A 37 -41.71 20.27 4.66
CA ASN A 37 -42.17 19.47 3.52
C ASN A 37 -41.15 18.37 3.14
N SER A 38 -41.53 17.44 2.28
CA SER A 38 -40.67 16.30 1.89
C SER A 38 -39.34 16.71 1.25
N ASN A 39 -39.29 17.81 0.51
CA ASN A 39 -38.05 18.29 -0.10
C ASN A 39 -37.09 18.83 0.96
N GLN A 40 -37.59 19.61 1.92
CA GLN A 40 -36.79 20.11 3.05
C GLN A 40 -36.23 18.94 3.87
N LYS A 41 -37.05 17.93 4.18
CA LYS A 41 -36.58 16.74 4.91
C LYS A 41 -35.42 16.03 4.21
N ARG A 42 -35.51 15.85 2.89
CA ARG A 42 -34.42 15.26 2.08
C ARG A 42 -33.18 16.13 2.08
N GLU A 43 -33.32 17.46 2.05
CA GLU A 43 -32.18 18.37 2.12
C GLU A 43 -31.44 18.26 3.45
N TYR A 44 -32.13 18.26 4.58
CA TYR A 44 -31.52 18.05 5.90
C TYR A 44 -30.88 16.67 6.03
N GLN A 45 -31.49 15.63 5.44
CA GLN A 45 -30.89 14.30 5.37
C GLN A 45 -29.55 14.32 4.64
N ASN A 46 -29.49 14.94 3.46
CA ASN A 46 -28.25 15.08 2.69
C ASN A 46 -27.21 15.94 3.43
N GLN A 47 -27.65 16.99 4.14
CA GLN A 47 -26.75 17.80 4.97
C GLN A 47 -26.19 16.99 6.15
N TRP A 48 -26.99 16.13 6.78
CA TRP A 48 -26.54 15.23 7.83
C TRP A 48 -25.48 14.24 7.33
N GLU A 49 -25.71 13.64 6.16
CA GLU A 49 -24.74 12.74 5.51
C GLU A 49 -23.41 13.46 5.26
N ARG A 50 -23.43 14.70 4.75
CA ARG A 50 -22.19 15.52 4.59
C ARG A 50 -21.50 15.86 5.90
N LEU A 51 -22.22 15.97 7.02
CA LEU A 51 -21.60 16.20 8.32
C LEU A 51 -20.84 14.95 8.79
N GLN A 52 -21.30 13.75 8.42
CA GLN A 52 -20.61 12.49 8.74
C GLN A 52 -19.28 12.35 8.00
N GLU A 53 -19.11 13.02 6.86
CA GLU A 53 -17.87 13.03 6.07
C GLU A 53 -16.77 13.94 6.66
N ILE A 54 -17.08 14.78 7.67
CA ILE A 54 -16.09 15.70 8.26
C ILE A 54 -15.26 14.97 9.31
N GLU A 55 -13.99 14.75 9.02
CA GLU A 55 -13.03 14.13 9.95
C GLU A 55 -12.54 15.08 11.05
N ASP A 56 -12.55 16.40 10.80
CA ASP A 56 -12.07 17.40 11.74
C ASP A 56 -13.09 17.66 12.86
N VAL A 57 -12.87 17.00 14.01
CA VAL A 57 -13.70 17.11 15.21
C VAL A 57 -13.91 18.57 15.66
N VAL A 58 -12.90 19.43 15.49
CA VAL A 58 -12.98 20.87 15.86
C VAL A 58 -13.99 21.60 14.98
N ALA A 59 -14.01 21.29 13.69
CA ALA A 59 -14.95 21.87 12.73
C ALA A 59 -16.34 21.23 12.80
N LEU A 60 -16.42 19.95 13.16
CA LEU A 60 -17.66 19.18 13.14
C LEU A 60 -18.62 19.60 14.27
N LYS A 61 -18.13 19.80 15.51
CA LYS A 61 -18.99 20.16 16.66
C LYS A 61 -19.86 21.40 16.42
N PRO A 62 -19.32 22.57 16.02
CA PRO A 62 -20.15 23.75 15.78
C PRO A 62 -21.11 23.56 14.60
N ARG A 63 -20.74 22.77 13.59
CA ARG A 63 -21.63 22.48 12.44
C ARG A 63 -22.81 21.63 12.84
N ILE A 64 -22.60 20.59 13.66
CA ILE A 64 -23.70 19.78 14.21
C ILE A 64 -24.61 20.64 15.08
N ILE A 65 -24.07 21.51 15.94
CA ILE A 65 -24.89 22.40 16.79
C ILE A 65 -25.72 23.35 15.92
N ASN A 66 -25.12 24.01 14.94
CA ASN A 66 -25.82 24.91 14.03
C ASN A 66 -26.91 24.19 13.22
N PHE A 67 -26.62 22.96 12.77
CA PHE A 67 -27.58 22.12 12.08
C PHE A 67 -28.78 21.77 12.97
N LEU A 68 -28.53 21.39 14.22
CA LEU A 68 -29.59 21.12 15.20
C LEU A 68 -30.41 22.37 15.53
N ASP A 69 -29.77 23.54 15.64
CA ASP A 69 -30.45 24.82 15.87
C ASP A 69 -31.33 25.23 14.68
N ASP A 70 -30.90 24.91 13.46
CA ASP A 70 -31.68 25.19 12.25
C ASP A 70 -32.89 24.25 12.12
N ILE A 71 -32.73 22.96 12.45
CA ILE A 71 -33.84 22.01 12.53
C ILE A 71 -34.87 22.48 13.57
N ASP A 72 -34.43 22.90 14.75
CA ASP A 72 -35.33 23.29 15.84
C ASP A 72 -36.26 24.45 15.43
N LYS A 73 -35.73 25.45 14.70
CA LYS A 73 -36.52 26.55 14.12
C LYS A 73 -37.64 26.06 13.21
N HIS A 74 -37.40 25.00 12.45
CA HIS A 74 -38.35 24.46 11.48
C HIS A 74 -39.27 23.38 12.07
N CYS A 75 -38.92 22.76 13.20
CA CYS A 75 -39.76 21.75 13.84
C CYS A 75 -40.61 22.32 14.99
N GLY A 76 -40.46 23.61 15.31
CA GLY A 76 -41.32 24.33 16.25
C GLY A 76 -41.10 23.92 17.72
N GLY A 77 -39.85 23.68 18.11
CA GLY A 77 -39.52 23.26 19.48
C GLY A 77 -39.98 21.85 19.85
N TYR A 78 -40.42 21.06 18.86
CA TYR A 78 -40.88 19.67 19.06
C TYR A 78 -39.76 18.70 19.44
N VAL A 79 -38.54 19.18 19.57
CA VAL A 79 -37.42 18.33 19.97
C VAL A 79 -37.32 18.33 21.50
N GLU A 80 -38.25 17.67 22.20
CA GLU A 80 -38.06 17.24 23.61
C GLU A 80 -36.73 16.47 23.77
N ASP A 81 -36.22 15.92 22.67
CA ASP A 81 -34.94 15.28 22.57
C ASP A 81 -33.75 16.23 22.30
N ARG A 82 -33.91 17.56 22.14
CA ARG A 82 -32.79 18.47 21.80
C ARG A 82 -31.74 18.47 22.89
N GLN A 83 -32.17 18.60 24.14
CA GLN A 83 -31.25 18.54 25.27
C GLN A 83 -30.57 17.16 25.36
N LYS A 84 -31.30 16.08 25.08
CA LYS A 84 -30.73 14.72 25.07
C LYS A 84 -29.73 14.55 23.93
N ILE A 85 -30.01 15.07 22.74
CA ILE A 85 -29.14 15.06 21.57
C ILE A 85 -27.91 15.92 21.84
N ILE A 86 -28.04 17.11 22.42
CA ILE A 86 -26.89 17.95 22.78
C ILE A 86 -26.02 17.29 23.85
N LEU A 87 -26.63 16.68 24.87
CA LEU A 87 -25.90 15.92 25.89
C LEU A 87 -25.18 14.72 25.28
N PHE A 88 -25.86 13.99 24.38
CA PHE A 88 -25.30 12.87 23.65
C PHE A 88 -24.13 13.30 22.76
N VAL A 89 -24.32 14.35 21.95
CA VAL A 89 -23.32 14.99 21.10
C VAL A 89 -22.12 15.40 21.95
N ASN A 90 -22.31 16.12 23.05
CA ASN A 90 -21.22 16.54 23.93
C ASN A 90 -20.45 15.35 24.53
N ALA A 91 -21.15 14.29 24.97
CA ALA A 91 -20.52 13.08 25.48
C ALA A 91 -19.72 12.36 24.39
N HIS A 92 -20.25 12.28 23.17
CA HIS A 92 -19.58 11.67 22.03
C HIS A 92 -18.34 12.47 21.61
N PHE A 93 -18.46 13.79 21.48
CA PHE A 93 -17.35 14.68 21.17
C PHE A 93 -16.25 14.61 22.21
N LYS A 94 -16.57 14.44 23.49
CA LYS A 94 -15.57 14.23 24.54
C LYS A 94 -14.70 13.00 24.24
N GLU A 95 -15.29 11.88 23.84
CA GLU A 95 -14.53 10.67 23.49
C GLU A 95 -13.75 10.84 22.17
N LEU A 96 -14.31 11.52 21.17
CA LEU A 96 -13.58 11.86 19.94
C LEU A 96 -12.37 12.74 20.21
N TYR A 97 -12.54 13.79 21.01
CA TYR A 97 -11.42 14.66 21.38
C TYR A 97 -10.35 13.90 22.17
N LYS A 98 -10.70 12.98 23.07
CA LYS A 98 -9.71 12.13 23.77
C LYS A 98 -8.85 11.36 22.80
N LYS A 99 -9.50 10.70 21.82
CA LYS A 99 -8.82 9.92 20.79
C LYS A 99 -7.91 10.81 19.93
N GLN A 100 -8.41 11.97 19.51
CA GLN A 100 -7.64 12.90 18.70
C GLN A 100 -6.45 13.49 19.45
N ILE A 101 -6.61 13.83 20.74
CA ILE A 101 -5.51 14.27 21.60
C ILE A 101 -4.47 13.17 21.73
N ALA A 102 -4.86 11.94 22.08
CA ALA A 102 -3.94 10.82 22.22
C ALA A 102 -3.16 10.56 20.91
N PHE A 103 -3.85 10.61 19.78
CA PHE A 103 -3.25 10.49 18.46
C PHE A 103 -2.24 11.61 18.18
N LEU A 104 -2.62 12.88 18.37
CA LEU A 104 -1.73 14.02 18.14
C LEU A 104 -0.53 14.01 19.08
N THR A 105 -0.71 13.63 20.35
CA THR A 105 0.40 13.44 21.30
C THR A 105 1.39 12.41 20.77
N SER A 106 0.91 11.24 20.34
CA SER A 106 1.76 10.21 19.74
C SER A 106 2.47 10.69 18.48
N GLU A 107 1.78 11.47 17.64
CA GLU A 107 2.33 12.04 16.41
C GLU A 107 3.42 13.09 16.69
N ILE A 108 3.26 13.92 17.73
CA ILE A 108 4.26 14.90 18.18
C ILE A 108 5.51 14.16 18.67
N GLU A 109 5.34 13.16 19.54
CA GLU A 109 6.44 12.35 20.06
C GLU A 109 7.19 11.63 18.94
N ARG A 110 6.46 11.01 18.00
CA ARG A 110 7.03 10.31 16.85
C ARG A 110 7.82 11.25 15.96
N SER A 111 7.17 12.32 15.46
CA SER A 111 7.79 13.24 14.50
C SER A 111 8.97 14.02 15.12
N SER A 112 8.94 14.32 16.42
CA SER A 112 10.06 14.96 17.15
C SER A 112 11.38 14.19 17.11
N ARG A 113 11.38 12.90 16.74
CA ARG A 113 12.60 12.11 16.54
C ARG A 113 13.29 12.40 15.22
N TYR A 114 12.61 13.08 14.30
CA TYR A 114 13.06 13.31 12.92
C TYR A 114 13.02 14.80 12.53
N ARG A 115 12.00 15.54 12.99
CA ARG A 115 11.72 16.93 12.60
C ARG A 115 10.92 17.67 13.66
N PRO A 116 10.86 19.02 13.64
CA PRO A 116 9.97 19.76 14.52
C PRO A 116 8.49 19.43 14.26
N PRO A 117 7.71 19.07 15.29
CA PRO A 117 6.30 18.67 15.17
C PRO A 117 5.33 19.86 15.11
N TYR A 118 5.70 21.00 14.48
CA TYR A 118 4.95 22.26 14.57
C TYR A 118 3.47 22.13 14.18
N ALA A 119 3.17 21.45 13.07
CA ALA A 119 1.80 21.28 12.60
C ALA A 119 0.96 20.44 13.58
N ALA A 120 1.53 19.37 14.14
CA ALA A 120 0.84 18.50 15.09
C ALA A 120 0.62 19.20 16.43
N ILE A 121 1.60 19.98 16.91
CA ILE A 121 1.46 20.82 18.10
C ILE A 121 0.38 21.88 17.90
N GLN A 122 0.37 22.58 16.76
CA GLN A 122 -0.67 23.58 16.50
C GLN A 122 -2.06 22.93 16.48
N LYS A 123 -2.20 21.79 15.79
CA LYS A 123 -3.47 21.07 15.76
C LYS A 123 -3.90 20.58 17.15
N LEU A 124 -2.96 20.16 17.99
CA LEU A 124 -3.26 19.79 19.38
C LEU A 124 -3.77 20.99 20.18
N ARG A 125 -3.16 22.18 20.01
CA ARG A 125 -3.65 23.42 20.65
C ARG A 125 -5.08 23.73 20.21
N ASP A 126 -5.37 23.67 18.91
CA ASP A 126 -6.71 23.92 18.37
C ASP A 126 -7.75 22.95 18.98
N VAL A 127 -7.39 21.67 19.13
CA VAL A 127 -8.23 20.64 19.75
C VAL A 127 -8.43 20.89 21.25
N LEU A 128 -7.38 21.27 21.96
CA LEU A 128 -7.45 21.57 23.40
C LEU A 128 -8.27 22.84 23.67
N ASP A 129 -8.13 23.87 22.84
CA ASP A 129 -8.93 25.10 22.94
C ASP A 129 -10.41 24.81 22.72
N ALA A 130 -10.73 24.00 21.69
CA ALA A 130 -12.09 23.55 21.42
C ALA A 130 -12.66 22.69 22.57
N TRP A 131 -11.84 21.85 23.20
CA TRP A 131 -12.24 21.06 24.37
C TRP A 131 -12.48 21.95 25.59
N SER A 132 -11.56 22.87 25.91
CA SER A 132 -11.46 23.60 27.19
C SER A 132 -12.76 24.32 27.59
N THR A 133 -13.60 24.66 26.62
CA THR A 133 -14.98 25.13 26.80
C THR A 133 -15.89 24.17 27.59
N SER A 134 -15.47 22.90 27.79
CA SER A 134 -16.34 21.83 28.25
C SER A 134 -15.93 21.18 29.59
N ILE A 135 -14.63 21.09 29.95
CA ILE A 135 -14.13 20.44 31.20
C ILE A 135 -12.71 20.97 31.53
N PRO A 136 -12.28 21.12 32.81
CA PRO A 136 -10.89 21.44 33.17
C PRO A 136 -9.89 20.46 32.55
N LEU A 137 -8.89 20.98 31.84
CA LEU A 137 -7.82 20.19 31.21
C LEU A 137 -7.08 19.37 32.28
N VAL A 138 -7.12 18.04 32.15
CA VAL A 138 -6.09 17.18 32.74
C VAL A 138 -4.87 17.21 31.80
N ASN A 139 -3.67 17.24 32.37
CA ASN A 139 -2.38 17.46 31.70
C ASN A 139 -2.10 16.55 30.48
N HIS A 140 -2.61 16.88 29.28
CA HIS A 140 -2.45 16.04 28.09
C HIS A 140 -1.18 16.30 27.24
N LEU A 141 -0.39 17.31 27.59
CA LEU A 141 1.02 17.53 27.23
C LEU A 141 1.34 18.89 27.83
N SER A 142 2.10 18.94 28.92
CA SER A 142 2.40 20.23 29.54
C SER A 142 3.18 21.10 28.54
N VAL A 143 3.00 22.43 28.62
CA VAL A 143 3.75 23.38 27.78
C VAL A 143 5.27 23.09 27.81
N PRO A 144 5.88 22.80 28.98
CA PRO A 144 7.28 22.37 29.04
C PRO A 144 7.61 21.13 28.18
N VAL A 145 6.76 20.11 28.16
CA VAL A 145 6.98 18.91 27.33
C VAL A 145 6.86 19.23 25.85
N GLN A 146 5.91 20.09 25.45
CA GLN A 146 5.81 20.53 24.05
C GLN A 146 7.10 21.24 23.58
N VAL A 147 7.61 22.17 24.40
CA VAL A 147 8.86 22.89 24.11
C VAL A 147 10.04 21.92 23.99
N GLN A 148 10.13 20.93 24.88
CA GLN A 148 11.16 19.89 24.84
C GLN A 148 11.09 19.07 23.53
N LEU A 149 9.90 18.64 23.11
CA LEU A 149 9.72 17.87 21.87
C LEU A 149 9.98 18.71 20.62
N GLU A 150 9.65 20.01 20.64
CA GLU A 150 10.04 20.93 19.57
C GLU A 150 11.56 21.09 19.46
N GLU A 151 12.25 21.23 20.58
CA GLU A 151 13.71 21.33 20.61
C GLU A 151 14.37 20.03 20.16
N GLN A 152 13.88 18.88 20.63
CA GLN A 152 14.31 17.57 20.15
C GLN A 152 14.16 17.47 18.63
N GLY A 153 13.01 17.85 18.08
CA GLY A 153 12.75 17.85 16.64
C GLY A 153 13.69 18.77 15.86
N ARG A 154 14.01 19.95 16.39
CA ARG A 154 14.98 20.87 15.77
C ARG A 154 16.38 20.28 15.75
N ASN A 155 16.80 19.66 16.85
CA ASN A 155 18.11 19.02 16.96
C ASN A 155 18.23 17.83 16.01
N ALA A 156 17.19 16.98 15.93
CA ALA A 156 17.12 15.88 14.98
C ALA A 156 17.19 16.37 13.52
N ALA A 157 16.39 17.37 13.16
CA ALA A 157 16.42 17.97 11.82
C ALA A 157 17.79 18.58 11.48
N HIS A 158 18.42 19.29 12.42
CA HIS A 158 19.74 19.86 12.22
C HIS A 158 20.79 18.78 11.94
N GLN A 159 20.81 17.71 12.74
CA GLN A 159 21.69 16.56 12.51
C GLN A 159 21.41 15.90 11.17
N ARG A 160 20.12 15.73 10.82
CA ARG A 160 19.71 15.05 9.59
C ARG A 160 20.01 15.85 8.32
N LYS A 161 19.92 17.19 8.37
CA LYS A 161 20.21 18.08 7.24
C LYS A 161 21.60 17.88 6.64
N HIS A 162 22.58 17.50 7.46
CA HIS A 162 23.95 17.26 7.00
C HIS A 162 24.16 15.89 6.35
N SER A 163 23.32 14.89 6.66
CA SER A 163 23.44 13.52 6.14
C SER A 163 22.46 13.19 5.01
N CYS A 164 21.35 13.92 4.92
CA CYS A 164 20.37 13.81 3.83
C CYS A 164 20.82 14.62 2.61
N SER A 165 21.68 14.02 1.77
CA SER A 165 22.06 14.61 0.49
C SER A 165 20.96 14.41 -0.55
N ASN A 166 20.79 15.37 -1.47
CA ASN A 166 19.88 15.20 -2.59
C ASN A 166 20.46 14.16 -3.56
N GLN A 167 19.82 13.01 -3.66
CA GLN A 167 20.19 11.91 -4.56
C GLN A 167 18.98 11.56 -5.43
N ASP A 168 19.20 11.43 -6.72
CA ASP A 168 18.20 10.94 -7.66
C ASP A 168 18.88 9.91 -8.55
N ASN A 169 18.71 8.65 -8.17
CA ASN A 169 19.30 7.51 -8.86
C ASN A 169 18.31 6.96 -9.92
N ARG A 170 17.26 7.70 -10.28
CA ARG A 170 16.44 7.35 -11.45
C ARG A 170 17.29 7.43 -12.70
N ARG A 171 17.43 6.30 -13.38
CA ARG A 171 18.13 6.19 -14.66
C ARG A 171 17.44 5.16 -15.53
N PHE A 172 17.71 5.22 -16.84
CA PHE A 172 17.31 4.17 -17.75
C PHE A 172 17.82 2.81 -17.25
N PRO A 173 17.00 1.74 -17.25
CA PRO A 173 15.66 1.64 -17.84
C PRO A 173 14.49 1.99 -16.90
N LEU A 174 14.75 2.37 -15.64
CA LEU A 174 13.75 2.62 -14.60
C LEU A 174 13.14 4.03 -14.63
N MET A 175 12.90 4.60 -15.82
CA MET A 175 12.32 5.95 -15.97
C MET A 175 10.78 5.96 -15.97
N GLY A 176 10.15 4.82 -16.25
CA GLY A 176 8.71 4.60 -16.12
C GLY A 176 8.40 3.70 -14.92
N VAL A 177 7.22 3.86 -14.33
CA VAL A 177 6.69 2.98 -13.28
C VAL A 177 5.91 1.83 -13.91
N ARG A 178 6.04 0.64 -13.30
CA ARG A 178 5.35 -0.58 -13.68
C ARG A 178 4.02 -0.72 -12.95
N ASP A 179 3.13 -1.56 -13.48
CA ASP A 179 1.87 -1.91 -12.83
C ASP A 179 1.80 -3.42 -12.62
N GLN A 180 1.70 -3.85 -11.36
CA GLN A 180 1.44 -5.25 -10.99
C GLN A 180 -0.06 -5.56 -11.00
N ASP A 181 -0.92 -4.60 -11.35
CA ASP A 181 -2.36 -4.69 -11.25
C ASP A 181 -2.81 -5.14 -9.84
N GLY A 182 -3.65 -6.19 -9.79
CA GLY A 182 -4.12 -6.80 -8.55
C GLY A 182 -3.39 -8.11 -8.19
N ILE A 183 -2.18 -8.34 -8.70
CA ILE A 183 -1.39 -9.52 -8.32
C ILE A 183 -0.42 -9.20 -7.18
N GLY A 184 -0.29 -10.10 -6.20
CA GLY A 184 0.58 -9.93 -5.04
C GLY A 184 2.07 -10.14 -5.31
N TRP A 185 2.61 -9.63 -6.42
CA TRP A 185 4.00 -9.86 -6.87
C TRP A 185 4.94 -8.67 -6.64
N CYS A 186 4.61 -7.78 -5.71
CA CYS A 186 5.43 -6.60 -5.41
C CYS A 186 6.91 -6.92 -5.15
N TYR A 187 7.21 -8.07 -4.54
CA TYR A 187 8.57 -8.55 -4.31
C TYR A 187 9.33 -8.80 -5.62
N ALA A 188 8.69 -9.42 -6.61
CA ALA A 188 9.27 -9.73 -7.91
C ALA A 188 9.46 -8.46 -8.76
N PHE A 189 8.52 -7.51 -8.70
CA PHE A 189 8.66 -6.21 -9.34
C PHE A 189 9.84 -5.42 -8.75
N THR A 190 10.00 -5.46 -7.42
CA THR A 190 11.13 -4.82 -6.73
C THR A 190 12.45 -5.51 -7.07
N ALA A 191 12.50 -6.84 -7.08
CA ALA A 191 13.69 -7.59 -7.49
C ALA A 191 14.06 -7.31 -8.96
N ALA A 192 13.07 -7.25 -9.86
CA ALA A 192 13.27 -6.90 -11.25
C ALA A 192 13.81 -5.47 -11.42
N ASP A 193 13.39 -4.51 -10.59
CA ASP A 193 13.96 -3.16 -10.58
C ASP A 193 15.45 -3.18 -10.22
N LEU A 194 15.82 -3.90 -9.14
CA LEU A 194 17.20 -4.03 -8.69
C LEU A 194 18.09 -4.67 -9.76
N LEU A 195 17.61 -5.75 -10.40
CA LEU A 195 18.32 -6.40 -11.52
C LEU A 195 18.42 -5.46 -12.72
N SER A 196 17.34 -4.77 -13.07
CA SER A 196 17.33 -3.83 -14.21
C SER A 196 18.30 -2.67 -14.00
N TYR A 197 18.39 -2.18 -12.77
CA TYR A 197 19.35 -1.16 -12.38
C TYR A 197 20.79 -1.64 -12.51
N LYS A 198 21.06 -2.89 -12.14
CA LYS A 198 22.39 -3.51 -12.19
C LYS A 198 22.84 -3.84 -13.61
N THR A 199 21.94 -4.34 -14.45
CA THR A 199 22.25 -4.76 -15.84
C THR A 199 22.14 -3.63 -16.85
N GLY A 200 21.39 -2.57 -16.53
CA GLY A 200 21.06 -1.51 -17.49
C GLY A 200 20.02 -1.94 -18.54
N GLN A 201 19.38 -3.10 -18.36
CA GLN A 201 18.33 -3.63 -19.24
C GLN A 201 17.06 -3.89 -18.45
N LEU A 202 15.89 -3.68 -19.05
CA LEU A 202 14.62 -3.82 -18.35
C LEU A 202 14.28 -5.31 -18.20
N ILE A 203 14.31 -5.84 -16.98
CA ILE A 203 14.12 -7.27 -16.66
C ILE A 203 12.65 -7.56 -16.35
N SER A 204 12.07 -8.60 -16.93
CA SER A 204 10.67 -8.98 -16.74
C SER A 204 10.35 -9.35 -15.29
N ALA A 205 9.36 -8.69 -14.68
CA ALA A 205 8.91 -9.05 -13.33
C ALA A 205 8.12 -10.38 -13.31
N VAL A 206 7.49 -10.77 -14.42
CA VAL A 206 6.81 -12.07 -14.56
C VAL A 206 7.82 -13.21 -14.54
N ASP A 207 8.95 -13.04 -15.24
CA ASP A 207 10.04 -14.04 -15.23
C ASP A 207 10.63 -14.20 -13.82
N VAL A 208 10.85 -13.09 -13.12
CA VAL A 208 11.35 -13.10 -11.73
C VAL A 208 10.36 -13.80 -10.79
N ALA A 209 9.06 -13.51 -10.89
CA ALA A 209 8.03 -14.17 -10.09
C ALA A 209 7.98 -15.69 -10.37
N ASN A 210 8.00 -16.08 -11.65
CA ASN A 210 7.98 -17.49 -12.04
C ASN A 210 9.23 -18.24 -11.55
N ALA A 211 10.43 -17.64 -11.65
CA ALA A 211 11.65 -18.24 -11.13
C ALA A 211 11.57 -18.45 -9.61
N TYR A 212 11.09 -17.45 -8.85
CA TYR A 212 10.86 -17.59 -7.42
C TYR A 212 9.87 -18.71 -7.09
N ASN A 213 8.74 -18.74 -7.78
CA ASN A 213 7.67 -19.71 -7.52
C ASN A 213 8.03 -21.15 -7.91
N ASP A 214 9.02 -21.35 -8.80
CA ASP A 214 9.55 -22.68 -9.13
C ASP A 214 10.51 -23.20 -8.03
N GLU A 215 11.40 -22.34 -7.51
CA GLU A 215 12.37 -22.73 -6.47
C GLU A 215 11.74 -22.86 -5.07
N SER A 216 10.94 -21.87 -4.67
CA SER A 216 10.27 -21.77 -3.38
C SER A 216 9.27 -22.91 -3.16
N MET A 217 8.50 -23.22 -4.19
CA MET A 217 7.47 -24.25 -4.17
C MET A 217 7.88 -25.41 -5.07
N ARG A 218 8.98 -26.10 -4.72
CA ARG A 218 9.47 -27.32 -5.39
C ARG A 218 8.28 -28.11 -5.94
N GLY A 219 8.23 -28.35 -7.25
CA GLY A 219 7.05 -28.83 -8.00
C GLY A 219 6.24 -30.00 -7.40
N ALA A 220 6.81 -30.79 -6.49
CA ALA A 220 6.08 -31.76 -5.67
C ALA A 220 5.00 -31.12 -4.78
N PHE A 221 5.24 -29.93 -4.20
CA PHE A 221 4.27 -29.24 -3.35
C PHE A 221 3.19 -28.55 -4.19
N LYS A 222 3.57 -27.89 -5.29
CA LYS A 222 2.62 -27.34 -6.28
C LYS A 222 1.67 -28.42 -6.82
N SER A 223 2.19 -29.58 -7.20
CA SER A 223 1.38 -30.70 -7.69
C SER A 223 0.52 -31.35 -6.60
N LEU A 224 0.95 -31.38 -5.34
CA LEU A 224 0.17 -31.97 -4.25
C LEU A 224 -1.05 -31.13 -3.85
N PHE A 225 -0.94 -29.81 -3.92
CA PHE A 225 -1.97 -28.88 -3.45
C PHE A 225 -2.73 -28.17 -4.58
N GLY A 226 -2.32 -28.35 -5.84
CA GLY A 226 -2.98 -27.77 -7.00
C GLY A 226 -2.94 -26.24 -7.04
N TYR A 227 -1.92 -25.62 -6.44
CA TYR A 227 -1.78 -24.17 -6.44
C TYR A 227 -1.51 -23.67 -7.85
N LYS A 228 -2.28 -22.66 -8.24
CA LYS A 228 -2.16 -21.95 -9.52
C LYS A 228 -1.12 -20.85 -9.40
N GLU A 229 -0.45 -20.51 -10.50
CA GLU A 229 0.63 -19.51 -10.47
C GLU A 229 0.08 -18.12 -10.12
N ALA A 230 -1.10 -17.79 -10.67
CA ALA A 230 -1.80 -16.54 -10.40
C ALA A 230 -2.31 -16.39 -8.96
N ASP A 231 -2.33 -17.47 -8.18
CA ASP A 231 -2.78 -17.51 -6.79
C ASP A 231 -1.61 -17.45 -5.79
N ILE A 232 -0.36 -17.57 -6.25
CA ILE A 232 0.82 -17.46 -5.40
C ILE A 232 1.15 -15.98 -5.23
N GLU A 233 0.68 -15.41 -4.12
CA GLU A 233 0.90 -14.02 -3.74
C GLU A 233 1.84 -13.92 -2.54
N GLY A 234 2.66 -12.87 -2.52
CA GLY A 234 3.69 -12.66 -1.51
C GLY A 234 5.00 -13.39 -1.82
N GLY A 235 6.09 -12.85 -1.29
CA GLY A 235 7.44 -13.38 -1.50
C GLY A 235 8.49 -12.46 -0.89
N TRP A 236 9.74 -12.91 -0.94
CA TRP A 236 10.91 -12.17 -0.44
C TRP A 236 11.75 -11.66 -1.62
N ILE A 237 12.29 -10.45 -1.48
CA ILE A 237 13.01 -9.78 -2.59
C ILE A 237 14.31 -10.55 -2.90
N GLU A 238 15.05 -10.96 -1.87
CA GLU A 238 16.32 -11.68 -1.97
C GLU A 238 16.18 -13.05 -2.61
N ASP A 239 15.19 -13.84 -2.20
CA ASP A 239 14.95 -15.16 -2.78
C ASP A 239 14.57 -15.03 -4.26
N ALA A 240 13.78 -14.01 -4.62
CA ALA A 240 13.43 -13.75 -6.00
C ALA A 240 14.62 -13.29 -6.85
N LEU A 241 15.52 -12.48 -6.28
CA LEU A 241 16.79 -12.11 -6.91
C LEU A 241 17.67 -13.34 -7.16
N GLU A 242 17.83 -14.20 -6.16
CA GLU A 242 18.66 -15.42 -6.25
C GLU A 242 18.10 -16.39 -7.30
N ALA A 243 16.81 -16.70 -7.23
CA ALA A 243 16.15 -17.62 -8.15
C ALA A 243 16.21 -17.11 -9.59
N ALA A 244 15.89 -15.83 -9.83
CA ALA A 244 15.95 -15.24 -11.16
C ALA A 244 17.38 -15.21 -11.70
N ASN A 245 18.35 -14.76 -10.90
CA ASN A 245 19.75 -14.70 -11.34
C ASN A 245 20.29 -16.08 -11.70
N LYS A 246 19.98 -17.12 -10.91
CA LYS A 246 20.43 -18.49 -11.15
C LYS A 246 19.86 -19.07 -12.45
N ARG A 247 18.62 -18.72 -12.81
CA ARG A 247 17.95 -19.15 -14.04
C ARG A 247 18.42 -18.41 -15.29
N GLY A 248 18.99 -17.22 -15.12
CA GLY A 248 19.19 -16.24 -16.19
C GLY A 248 17.94 -15.39 -16.40
N LEU A 249 18.11 -14.19 -16.95
CA LEU A 249 17.10 -13.13 -16.88
C LEU A 249 16.39 -12.91 -18.22
N CYS A 250 15.07 -13.01 -18.26
CA CYS A 250 14.29 -12.60 -19.42
C CYS A 250 14.02 -11.09 -19.42
N LEU A 251 14.09 -10.46 -20.59
CA LEU A 251 13.86 -9.03 -20.74
C LEU A 251 12.36 -8.71 -20.83
N GLU A 252 11.98 -7.51 -20.38
CA GLU A 252 10.61 -7.01 -20.45
C GLU A 252 10.04 -7.03 -21.87
N GLN A 253 10.86 -6.70 -22.87
CA GLN A 253 10.44 -6.70 -24.28
C GLN A 253 10.14 -8.11 -24.81
N ASP A 254 10.72 -9.14 -24.19
CA ASP A 254 10.55 -10.54 -24.58
C ASP A 254 9.45 -11.21 -23.77
N LEU A 255 9.25 -10.81 -22.50
CA LEU A 255 8.17 -11.26 -21.64
C LEU A 255 7.58 -10.06 -20.86
N PRO A 256 6.61 -9.33 -21.44
CA PRO A 256 6.04 -8.14 -20.80
C PRO A 256 5.35 -8.44 -19.48
N SER A 257 5.68 -7.66 -18.46
CA SER A 257 5.11 -7.73 -17.11
C SER A 257 4.31 -6.49 -16.73
N SER A 258 4.51 -5.38 -17.46
CA SER A 258 4.12 -4.06 -16.99
C SER A 258 3.78 -3.09 -18.10
N ASP A 259 2.83 -3.47 -18.96
CA ASP A 259 2.40 -2.61 -20.05
C ASP A 259 0.91 -2.27 -19.94
N VAL A 260 0.59 -1.00 -20.21
CA VAL A 260 -0.75 -0.49 -20.56
C VAL A 260 -1.41 -1.36 -21.67
N ALA A 261 -0.65 -2.22 -22.36
CA ALA A 261 -1.13 -3.24 -23.28
C ALA A 261 -2.15 -4.23 -22.67
N PHE A 262 -2.11 -4.44 -21.35
CA PHE A 262 -3.10 -5.23 -20.59
C PHE A 262 -4.35 -4.40 -20.25
N THR A 263 -4.18 -3.09 -20.06
CA THR A 263 -5.19 -2.22 -19.43
C THR A 263 -6.43 -1.91 -20.28
N GLU A 264 -6.42 -2.14 -21.61
CA GLU A 264 -7.65 -1.95 -22.39
C GLU A 264 -8.70 -3.05 -22.14
N TYR A 265 -8.29 -4.27 -21.75
CA TYR A 265 -9.24 -5.40 -21.70
C TYR A 265 -9.04 -6.41 -20.55
N LEU A 266 -7.83 -6.56 -19.98
CA LEU A 266 -7.57 -7.64 -19.03
C LEU A 266 -6.29 -7.43 -18.20
N SER A 267 -6.37 -7.52 -16.86
CA SER A 267 -5.18 -7.44 -15.99
C SER A 267 -4.24 -8.65 -16.16
N LEU A 268 -2.97 -8.52 -15.77
CA LEU A 268 -1.99 -9.62 -15.79
C LEU A 268 -2.53 -10.86 -15.06
N LYS A 269 -3.11 -10.67 -13.87
CA LYS A 269 -3.74 -11.74 -13.08
C LYS A 269 -4.85 -12.45 -13.83
N GLN A 270 -5.71 -11.68 -14.51
CA GLN A 270 -6.80 -12.24 -15.30
C GLN A 270 -6.27 -12.98 -16.54
N ALA A 271 -5.19 -12.49 -17.17
CA ALA A 271 -4.59 -13.12 -18.33
C ALA A 271 -3.96 -14.49 -17.97
N LEU A 272 -3.23 -14.55 -16.86
CA LEU A 272 -2.70 -15.80 -16.30
C LEU A 272 -3.84 -16.77 -15.96
N LYS A 273 -4.91 -16.29 -15.30
CA LYS A 273 -6.07 -17.12 -14.96
C LYS A 273 -6.77 -17.68 -16.20
N ARG A 274 -6.90 -16.90 -17.28
CA ARG A 274 -7.49 -17.38 -18.54
C ARG A 274 -6.66 -18.48 -19.18
N LEU A 275 -5.34 -18.37 -19.16
CA LEU A 275 -4.44 -19.42 -19.65
C LEU A 275 -4.64 -20.74 -18.90
N GLU A 276 -4.77 -20.65 -17.58
CA GLU A 276 -5.04 -21.79 -16.71
C GLU A 276 -6.43 -22.39 -16.94
N GLU A 277 -7.45 -21.55 -17.21
CA GLU A 277 -8.80 -22.00 -17.58
C GLU A 277 -8.83 -22.69 -18.95
N ASP A 278 -8.12 -22.16 -19.93
CA ASP A 278 -8.03 -22.75 -21.28
C ASP A 278 -7.34 -24.11 -21.24
N GLN A 279 -6.31 -24.28 -20.42
CA GLN A 279 -5.71 -25.59 -20.20
C GLN A 279 -6.69 -26.58 -19.56
N THR A 280 -7.45 -26.15 -18.57
CA THR A 280 -8.46 -27.01 -17.92
C THR A 280 -9.50 -27.50 -18.92
N LYS A 281 -10.02 -26.59 -19.77
CA LYS A 281 -10.97 -26.93 -20.85
C LYS A 281 -10.36 -27.90 -21.87
N LEU A 282 -9.09 -27.70 -22.22
CA LEU A 282 -8.37 -28.60 -23.13
C LEU A 282 -8.25 -30.01 -22.55
N GLU A 283 -7.91 -30.15 -21.26
CA GLU A 283 -7.87 -31.46 -20.60
C GLU A 283 -9.24 -32.14 -20.54
N GLU A 284 -10.31 -31.38 -20.34
CA GLU A 284 -11.69 -31.89 -20.40
C GLU A 284 -12.09 -32.34 -21.80
N ALA A 285 -11.76 -31.56 -22.83
CA ALA A 285 -11.99 -31.90 -24.23
C ALA A 285 -11.25 -33.20 -24.62
N LYS A 286 -10.00 -33.37 -24.18
CA LYS A 286 -9.23 -34.62 -24.36
C LYS A 286 -9.92 -35.83 -23.74
N LYS A 287 -10.45 -35.68 -22.52
CA LYS A 287 -11.21 -36.74 -21.84
C LYS A 287 -12.50 -37.10 -22.57
N GLN A 288 -13.09 -36.16 -23.30
CA GLN A 288 -14.32 -36.33 -24.06
C GLN A 288 -14.09 -36.68 -25.55
N HIS A 289 -12.82 -36.77 -25.99
CA HIS A 289 -12.46 -36.92 -27.41
C HIS A 289 -13.01 -35.80 -28.31
N GLN A 290 -13.10 -34.57 -27.81
CA GLN A 290 -13.61 -33.37 -28.50
C GLN A 290 -12.51 -32.33 -28.77
N GLU A 291 -11.27 -32.79 -28.96
CA GLU A 291 -10.09 -31.92 -29.16
C GLU A 291 -10.24 -31.00 -30.37
N GLU A 292 -10.92 -31.46 -31.44
CA GLU A 292 -11.15 -30.69 -32.67
C GLU A 292 -12.09 -29.48 -32.48
N GLU A 293 -12.91 -29.47 -31.42
CA GLU A 293 -13.85 -28.38 -31.11
C GLU A 293 -13.24 -27.32 -30.18
N PHE A 294 -12.06 -27.60 -29.60
CA PHE A 294 -11.39 -26.68 -28.69
C PHE A 294 -10.75 -25.52 -29.48
N GLN A 295 -11.41 -24.36 -29.46
CA GLN A 295 -10.83 -23.12 -29.97
C GLN A 295 -9.96 -22.48 -28.87
N ALA A 296 -8.68 -22.84 -28.88
CA ALA A 296 -7.70 -22.33 -27.92
C ALA A 296 -7.47 -20.82 -28.10
N CYS A 297 -7.32 -20.13 -26.96
CA CYS A 297 -6.60 -18.87 -26.81
C CYS A 297 -7.15 -17.65 -27.56
N GLU A 298 -7.40 -16.56 -26.82
CA GLU A 298 -7.56 -15.23 -27.42
C GLU A 298 -6.24 -14.79 -28.05
N GLY A 299 -6.05 -15.09 -29.34
CA GLY A 299 -4.78 -14.90 -30.04
C GLY A 299 -4.11 -13.53 -29.80
N PRO A 300 -4.84 -12.39 -29.83
CA PRO A 300 -4.26 -11.09 -29.55
C PRO A 300 -3.71 -10.90 -28.13
N LEU A 301 -4.31 -11.53 -27.12
CA LEU A 301 -3.85 -11.43 -25.73
C LEU A 301 -2.52 -12.15 -25.55
N PHE A 302 -2.46 -13.41 -25.99
CA PHE A 302 -1.26 -14.23 -25.81
C PHE A 302 -0.11 -13.77 -26.69
N ALA A 303 -0.38 -13.26 -27.89
CA ALA A 303 0.66 -12.66 -28.72
C ALA A 303 1.30 -11.40 -28.08
N ARG A 304 0.62 -10.74 -27.14
CA ARG A 304 1.20 -9.64 -26.35
C ARG A 304 2.00 -10.14 -25.16
N MET A 305 1.51 -11.17 -24.46
CA MET A 305 2.19 -11.75 -23.29
C MET A 305 3.45 -12.55 -23.66
N LEU A 306 3.35 -13.31 -24.75
CA LEU A 306 4.34 -14.26 -25.22
C LEU A 306 4.70 -13.90 -26.67
N PRO A 307 5.28 -12.72 -26.92
CA PRO A 307 5.48 -12.18 -28.26
C PRO A 307 6.41 -13.03 -29.13
N ASN A 308 7.14 -13.98 -28.53
CA ASN A 308 8.07 -14.86 -29.23
C ASN A 308 7.47 -16.23 -29.54
N LEU A 309 6.22 -16.50 -29.14
CA LEU A 309 5.51 -17.73 -29.43
C LEU A 309 4.37 -17.46 -30.41
N SER A 310 4.26 -18.31 -31.43
CA SER A 310 3.05 -18.32 -32.26
C SER A 310 1.89 -18.97 -31.50
N ILE A 311 0.66 -18.74 -31.96
CA ILE A 311 -0.52 -19.43 -31.41
C ILE A 311 -0.40 -20.95 -31.57
N SER A 312 0.26 -21.42 -32.63
CA SER A 312 0.57 -22.84 -32.80
C SER A 312 1.49 -23.34 -31.70
N ASP A 313 2.57 -22.61 -31.38
CA ASP A 313 3.50 -23.00 -30.33
C ASP A 313 2.81 -23.04 -28.95
N ILE A 314 1.97 -22.05 -28.65
CA ILE A 314 1.20 -22.00 -27.40
C ILE A 314 0.25 -23.19 -27.32
N THR A 315 -0.47 -23.50 -28.40
CA THR A 315 -1.40 -24.65 -28.48
C THR A 315 -0.65 -25.97 -28.31
N ASP A 316 0.51 -26.12 -28.94
CA ASP A 316 1.36 -27.31 -28.83
C ASP A 316 1.89 -27.49 -27.41
N ILE A 317 2.30 -26.40 -26.74
CA ILE A 317 2.72 -26.40 -25.34
C ILE A 317 1.56 -26.77 -24.42
N LEU A 318 0.39 -26.12 -24.57
CA LEU A 318 -0.83 -26.48 -23.83
C LEU A 318 -1.19 -27.95 -24.02
N ASN A 319 -0.91 -28.51 -25.20
CA ASN A 319 -1.22 -29.90 -25.50
C ASN A 319 -0.30 -30.91 -24.83
N ARG A 320 0.99 -30.61 -24.72
CA ARG A 320 2.00 -31.57 -24.24
C ARG A 320 2.42 -31.37 -22.79
N THR A 321 2.17 -30.20 -22.22
CA THR A 321 2.72 -29.81 -20.92
C THR A 321 1.67 -29.97 -19.81
N PRO A 322 1.98 -30.69 -18.72
CA PRO A 322 1.11 -30.75 -17.55
C PRO A 322 0.86 -29.38 -16.91
N TYR A 323 -0.32 -29.18 -16.32
CA TYR A 323 -0.74 -27.91 -15.71
C TYR A 323 0.30 -27.27 -14.79
N PHE A 324 0.87 -28.07 -13.88
CA PHE A 324 1.76 -27.55 -12.83
C PHE A 324 3.12 -27.02 -13.33
N VAL A 325 3.49 -27.26 -14.60
CA VAL A 325 4.70 -26.72 -15.26
C VAL A 325 4.37 -25.92 -16.52
N LEU A 326 3.08 -25.62 -16.77
CA LEU A 326 2.66 -24.93 -17.98
C LEU A 326 3.31 -23.53 -18.09
N MET A 327 3.13 -22.71 -17.06
CA MET A 327 3.65 -21.34 -17.04
C MET A 327 5.17 -21.33 -17.22
N ASP A 328 5.85 -22.22 -16.51
CA ASP A 328 7.29 -22.37 -16.59
C ASP A 328 7.75 -22.71 -18.02
N THR A 329 7.08 -23.67 -18.66
CA THR A 329 7.39 -24.09 -20.03
C THR A 329 7.12 -22.99 -21.05
N LEU A 330 6.01 -22.26 -20.92
CA LEU A 330 5.68 -21.14 -21.80
C LEU A 330 6.73 -20.03 -21.70
N ILE A 331 7.14 -19.68 -20.48
CA ILE A 331 8.17 -18.68 -20.24
C ILE A 331 9.52 -19.15 -20.78
N GLU A 332 9.92 -20.39 -20.53
CA GLU A 332 11.18 -20.93 -21.06
C GLU A 332 11.24 -20.91 -22.57
N GLU A 333 10.19 -21.39 -23.26
CA GLU A 333 10.18 -21.41 -24.72
C GLU A 333 10.11 -19.97 -25.28
N ASN A 334 9.37 -19.06 -24.63
CA ASN A 334 9.27 -17.66 -25.06
C ASN A 334 10.59 -16.88 -24.85
N CYS A 335 11.38 -17.21 -23.83
CA CYS A 335 12.66 -16.57 -23.51
C CYS A 335 13.88 -17.35 -24.05
N LYS A 336 13.68 -18.44 -24.78
CA LYS A 336 14.71 -19.37 -25.24
C LYS A 336 15.76 -18.68 -26.12
N GLY A 337 17.02 -18.79 -25.71
CA GLY A 337 18.16 -18.18 -26.42
C GLY A 337 18.20 -16.65 -26.34
N LYS A 338 17.34 -16.04 -25.52
CA LYS A 338 17.24 -14.58 -25.33
C LYS A 338 17.51 -14.12 -23.90
N ARG A 339 17.53 -15.06 -22.94
CA ARG A 339 17.88 -14.75 -21.55
C ARG A 339 19.28 -14.13 -21.48
N LEU A 340 19.44 -13.13 -20.62
CA LEU A 340 20.76 -12.73 -20.15
C LEU A 340 21.33 -13.85 -19.29
N GLU A 341 22.62 -14.12 -19.46
CA GLU A 341 23.35 -15.02 -18.58
C GLU A 341 23.29 -14.54 -17.12
N PRO A 342 23.33 -15.47 -16.15
CA PRO A 342 23.47 -15.14 -14.74
C PRO A 342 24.58 -14.10 -14.49
N ILE A 343 24.30 -13.11 -13.65
CA ILE A 343 25.29 -12.11 -13.27
C ILE A 343 26.31 -12.80 -12.35
N GLU A 344 27.54 -12.96 -12.85
CA GLU A 344 28.63 -13.52 -12.06
C GLU A 344 28.93 -12.62 -10.85
N ASN A 345 29.11 -13.24 -9.68
CA ASN A 345 29.42 -12.56 -8.43
C ASN A 345 28.37 -11.52 -7.99
N LEU A 346 27.09 -11.72 -8.34
CA LEU A 346 25.99 -10.93 -7.80
C LEU A 346 25.94 -11.06 -6.27
N SER A 347 26.24 -9.98 -5.55
CA SER A 347 26.16 -9.96 -4.09
C SER A 347 24.81 -9.38 -3.67
N ILE A 348 23.96 -10.22 -3.08
CA ILE A 348 22.65 -9.83 -2.58
C ILE A 348 22.76 -9.69 -1.06
N THR A 349 22.35 -8.54 -0.53
CA THR A 349 22.28 -8.31 0.92
C THR A 349 20.87 -7.92 1.29
N ALA A 350 20.26 -8.70 2.20
CA ALA A 350 19.00 -8.40 2.84
C ALA A 350 19.23 -8.12 4.33
N LYS A 351 18.60 -7.06 4.84
CA LYS A 351 18.61 -6.70 6.27
C LYS A 351 17.18 -6.47 6.72
N TYR A 352 16.80 -7.18 7.77
CA TYR A 352 15.48 -7.08 8.37
C TYR A 352 15.55 -6.43 9.74
N LYS A 353 14.45 -5.78 10.11
CA LYS A 353 14.20 -5.35 11.48
C LYS A 353 14.14 -6.61 12.34
N GLY A 354 14.97 -6.64 13.37
CA GLY A 354 15.12 -7.81 14.23
C GLY A 354 15.41 -7.40 15.65
N LEU A 355 15.78 -8.37 16.49
CA LEU A 355 16.10 -8.10 17.90
C LEU A 355 17.28 -7.12 18.04
N PHE A 356 18.21 -7.12 17.08
CA PHE A 356 19.45 -6.33 17.12
C PHE A 356 19.54 -5.23 16.05
N SER A 357 18.59 -5.19 15.12
CA SER A 357 18.56 -4.24 14.00
C SER A 357 17.36 -3.34 14.18
N ASP A 358 17.61 -2.07 14.56
CA ASP A 358 16.58 -1.06 14.62
C ASP A 358 16.37 -0.40 13.24
N THR A 359 15.23 0.26 13.07
CA THR A 359 14.92 1.02 11.87
C THR A 359 15.98 2.07 11.53
N GLY A 360 16.63 2.68 12.52
CA GLY A 360 17.67 3.67 12.30
C GLY A 360 18.87 3.09 11.55
N SER A 361 19.24 1.85 11.85
CA SER A 361 20.29 1.12 11.13
C SER A 361 19.92 0.82 9.68
N LEU A 362 18.64 0.49 9.40
CA LEU A 362 18.14 0.26 8.04
C LEU A 362 18.14 1.56 7.23
N ILE A 363 17.66 2.67 7.82
CA ILE A 363 17.68 3.99 7.19
C ILE A 363 19.11 4.42 6.85
N LYS A 364 20.06 4.19 7.77
CA LYS A 364 21.48 4.50 7.54
C LYS A 364 22.05 3.67 6.39
N GLU A 365 21.79 2.37 6.34
CA GLU A 365 22.27 1.53 5.24
C GLU A 365 21.66 1.95 3.90
N MET A 366 20.37 2.29 3.88
CA MET A 366 19.71 2.80 2.67
C MET A 366 20.36 4.11 2.20
N ASP A 367 20.67 5.04 3.12
CA ASP A 367 21.41 6.26 2.80
C ASP A 367 22.80 5.97 2.21
N ASP A 368 23.52 5.01 2.79
CA ASP A 368 24.84 4.60 2.33
C ASP A 368 24.74 4.04 0.91
N GLN A 369 23.75 3.19 0.60
CA GLN A 369 23.53 2.68 -0.76
C GLN A 369 23.18 3.81 -1.75
N LEU A 370 22.29 4.73 -1.38
CA LEU A 370 21.92 5.85 -2.26
C LEU A 370 23.12 6.76 -2.56
N ASN A 371 24.00 7.01 -1.58
CA ASN A 371 25.23 7.78 -1.78
C ASN A 371 26.24 7.10 -2.72
N HIS A 372 26.21 5.78 -2.83
CA HIS A 372 27.03 5.02 -3.78
C HIS A 372 26.37 4.89 -5.16
N ASN A 373 25.33 5.68 -5.46
CA ASN A 373 24.53 5.57 -6.67
C ASN A 373 23.92 4.17 -6.84
N ASN A 374 23.53 3.51 -5.76
CA ASN A 374 22.71 2.29 -5.80
C ASN A 374 21.25 2.63 -5.55
N ILE A 375 20.35 1.71 -5.88
CA ILE A 375 18.95 1.72 -5.43
C ILE A 375 18.74 0.61 -4.42
N VAL A 376 17.65 0.69 -3.65
CA VAL A 376 17.39 -0.21 -2.54
C VAL A 376 15.96 -0.72 -2.62
N GLY A 377 15.76 -2.03 -2.59
CA GLY A 377 14.45 -2.63 -2.36
C GLY A 377 14.07 -2.48 -0.90
N ILE A 378 12.82 -2.16 -0.61
CA ILE A 378 12.31 -2.01 0.75
C ILE A 378 11.11 -2.94 0.95
N SER A 379 11.01 -3.51 2.14
CA SER A 379 9.83 -4.25 2.62
C SER A 379 9.16 -3.42 3.70
N TYR A 380 7.87 -3.11 3.55
CA TYR A 380 7.13 -2.21 4.43
C TYR A 380 5.62 -2.45 4.38
N TYR A 381 4.84 -1.76 5.22
CA TYR A 381 3.38 -1.76 5.17
C TYR A 381 2.84 -0.67 4.24
N ALA A 382 2.14 -1.06 3.18
CA ALA A 382 1.74 -0.18 2.08
C ALA A 382 0.64 0.81 2.42
N ASN A 383 -0.19 0.50 3.42
CA ASN A 383 -1.30 1.36 3.81
C ASN A 383 -0.87 2.78 4.24
N ILE A 384 0.42 2.97 4.55
CA ILE A 384 1.02 4.29 4.77
C ILE A 384 0.91 5.21 3.56
N LEU A 385 0.90 4.67 2.34
CA LEU A 385 0.84 5.43 1.09
C LEU A 385 -0.56 6.01 0.82
N ASP A 386 -1.60 5.29 1.23
CA ASP A 386 -3.00 5.68 1.03
C ASP A 386 -3.55 6.48 2.22
N ASN A 387 -3.05 6.18 3.43
CA ASN A 387 -3.43 6.87 4.64
C ASN A 387 -2.21 7.03 5.54
N ARG A 388 -1.58 8.21 5.48
CA ARG A 388 -0.40 8.52 6.30
C ARG A 388 -0.67 8.46 7.81
N PHE A 389 -1.94 8.49 8.22
CA PHE A 389 -2.38 8.43 9.61
C PHE A 389 -2.95 7.06 10.01
N ALA A 390 -2.79 6.03 9.17
CA ALA A 390 -3.19 4.66 9.51
C ALA A 390 -2.58 4.26 10.86
N LEU A 391 -3.45 3.82 11.80
CA LEU A 391 -3.03 3.37 13.12
C LEU A 391 -2.48 1.95 13.08
N GLU A 392 -3.14 1.10 12.30
CA GLU A 392 -2.78 -0.29 12.08
C GLU A 392 -1.81 -0.38 10.90
N LEU A 393 -0.89 -1.33 10.96
CA LEU A 393 0.08 -1.59 9.90
C LEU A 393 -0.44 -2.78 9.09
N GLU A 394 -0.84 -2.51 7.85
CA GLU A 394 -1.50 -3.48 6.98
C GLU A 394 -0.92 -3.45 5.57
N GLY A 395 -1.11 -4.56 4.85
CA GLY A 395 -0.61 -4.74 3.49
C GLY A 395 0.92 -4.80 3.43
N PRO A 396 1.56 -5.90 3.87
CA PRO A 396 2.98 -6.14 3.60
C PRO A 396 3.26 -5.98 2.10
N HIS A 397 4.28 -5.21 1.77
CA HIS A 397 4.54 -4.78 0.41
C HIS A 397 6.01 -4.51 0.17
N ALA A 398 6.40 -4.55 -1.09
CA ALA A 398 7.75 -4.26 -1.54
C ALA A 398 7.76 -3.14 -2.58
N SER A 399 8.77 -2.27 -2.52
CA SER A 399 8.99 -1.21 -3.51
C SER A 399 10.48 -0.90 -3.61
N SER A 400 10.88 -0.07 -4.58
CA SER A 400 12.27 0.41 -4.66
C SER A 400 12.40 1.85 -4.21
N VAL A 401 13.40 2.16 -3.41
CA VAL A 401 13.85 3.52 -3.12
C VAL A 401 14.94 3.90 -4.10
N VAL A 402 14.64 4.91 -4.92
CA VAL A 402 15.48 5.34 -6.05
C VAL A 402 16.07 6.74 -5.87
N GLY A 403 15.87 7.35 -4.71
CA GLY A 403 16.37 8.69 -4.43
C GLY A 403 15.99 9.17 -3.04
N ARG A 404 16.54 10.32 -2.66
CA ARG A 404 16.21 11.02 -1.43
C ARG A 404 16.46 12.51 -1.57
N ARG A 405 15.77 13.33 -0.77
CA ARG A 405 15.96 14.79 -0.75
C ARG A 405 15.72 15.40 0.61
N TRP A 406 16.38 16.51 0.87
CA TRP A 406 16.05 17.37 2.00
C TRP A 406 14.96 18.37 1.62
N VAL A 407 13.96 18.53 2.48
CA VAL A 407 12.84 19.46 2.28
C VAL A 407 12.87 20.56 3.34
N GLU A 408 13.29 21.76 2.94
CA GLU A 408 13.58 22.86 3.88
C GLU A 408 12.36 23.32 4.69
N ASN A 409 11.18 23.44 4.07
CA ASN A 409 9.97 23.91 4.76
C ASN A 409 9.41 22.91 5.78
N ARG A 410 9.70 21.62 5.60
CA ARG A 410 9.32 20.55 6.54
C ARG A 410 10.44 20.13 7.47
N GLN A 411 11.66 20.60 7.19
CA GLN A 411 12.88 20.24 7.91
C GLN A 411 13.02 18.73 8.07
N SER A 412 12.86 18.02 6.96
CA SER A 412 12.78 16.55 6.93
C SER A 412 13.42 15.99 5.67
N CYS A 413 13.97 14.79 5.78
CA CYS A 413 14.41 13.99 4.64
C CYS A 413 13.21 13.22 4.06
N GLU A 414 13.12 13.15 2.74
CA GLU A 414 12.16 12.32 2.02
C GLU A 414 12.87 11.32 1.14
N TYR A 415 12.25 10.16 0.95
CA TYR A 415 12.69 9.10 0.05
C TYR A 415 11.79 9.01 -1.17
N LEU A 416 12.39 8.81 -2.34
CA LEU A 416 11.66 8.60 -3.59
C LEU A 416 11.37 7.12 -3.76
N VAL A 417 10.16 6.71 -3.39
CA VAL A 417 9.67 5.34 -3.51
C VAL A 417 9.08 5.16 -4.91
N ARG A 418 9.67 4.27 -5.70
CA ARG A 418 9.11 3.74 -6.94
C ARG A 418 8.20 2.55 -6.59
N ASN A 419 6.89 2.78 -6.59
CA ASN A 419 5.90 1.73 -6.38
C ASN A 419 5.62 0.98 -7.71
N SER A 420 4.84 -0.10 -7.67
CA SER A 420 4.46 -0.93 -8.81
C SER A 420 2.95 -0.96 -9.04
N TRP A 421 2.24 0.15 -8.79
CA TRP A 421 0.78 0.30 -9.01
C TRP A 421 0.46 1.25 -10.17
N GLY A 422 1.34 1.31 -11.16
CA GLY A 422 1.20 2.18 -12.31
C GLY A 422 1.57 3.63 -12.04
N ALA A 423 1.39 4.47 -13.06
CA ALA A 423 1.82 5.87 -13.03
C ALA A 423 0.84 6.81 -12.29
N ASN A 424 -0.30 6.31 -11.84
CA ASN A 424 -1.32 7.11 -11.18
C ASN A 424 -0.85 7.53 -9.78
N CYS A 425 -1.18 8.76 -9.41
CA CYS A 425 -0.74 9.39 -8.16
C CYS A 425 -1.92 9.60 -7.20
N THR A 426 -2.53 8.52 -6.73
CA THR A 426 -3.66 8.55 -5.78
C THR A 426 -3.21 8.54 -4.31
N TYR A 427 -1.95 8.86 -4.05
CA TYR A 427 -1.31 8.76 -2.73
C TYR A 427 -1.52 10.01 -1.87
N ASP A 428 -1.40 9.84 -0.55
CA ASP A 428 -1.43 10.91 0.46
C ASP A 428 -0.17 11.81 0.47
N PHE A 429 0.80 11.50 -0.38
CA PHE A 429 2.10 12.14 -0.49
C PHE A 429 2.32 12.77 -1.87
N SER A 430 3.34 13.63 -1.97
CA SER A 430 3.75 14.18 -3.27
C SER A 430 4.18 13.06 -4.21
N CYS A 431 3.61 13.03 -5.42
CA CYS A 431 3.89 11.99 -6.41
C CYS A 431 4.19 12.57 -7.79
N ASP A 432 5.11 11.93 -8.51
CA ASP A 432 5.45 12.20 -9.93
C ASP A 432 5.39 10.85 -10.66
N ARG A 433 4.33 10.61 -11.45
CA ARG A 433 4.18 9.42 -12.33
C ARG A 433 4.45 8.08 -11.62
N GLY A 434 3.84 7.87 -10.45
CA GLY A 434 3.98 6.65 -9.63
C GLY A 434 5.22 6.62 -8.72
N TYR A 435 6.10 7.63 -8.80
CA TYR A 435 7.17 7.83 -7.83
C TYR A 435 6.67 8.71 -6.69
N VAL A 436 6.72 8.21 -5.46
CA VAL A 436 6.13 8.83 -4.27
C VAL A 436 7.23 9.34 -3.35
N TRP A 437 7.18 10.61 -2.97
CA TRP A 437 8.07 11.19 -1.96
C TRP A 437 7.53 10.94 -0.57
N VAL A 438 8.09 9.95 0.14
CA VAL A 438 7.67 9.55 1.48
C VAL A 438 8.62 10.16 2.51
N PRO A 439 8.12 10.94 3.50
CA PRO A 439 8.99 11.47 4.55
C PRO A 439 9.56 10.36 5.43
N GLU A 440 10.81 10.52 5.86
CA GLU A 440 11.56 9.53 6.63
C GLU A 440 10.82 9.08 7.89
N ASP A 441 10.12 9.99 8.57
CA ASP A 441 9.39 9.66 9.79
C ASP A 441 8.22 8.69 9.55
N PHE A 442 7.59 8.76 8.37
CA PHE A 442 6.53 7.84 7.97
C PHE A 442 7.11 6.52 7.45
N LEU A 443 8.11 6.57 6.56
CA LEU A 443 8.74 5.36 6.03
C LEU A 443 9.38 4.52 7.15
N SER A 444 10.09 5.16 8.08
CA SER A 444 10.71 4.50 9.23
C SER A 444 9.71 3.71 10.07
N ARG A 445 8.47 4.21 10.21
CA ARG A 445 7.44 3.55 11.01
C ARG A 445 7.03 2.20 10.42
N THR A 446 7.03 2.09 9.09
CA THR A 446 6.51 0.92 8.38
C THR A 446 7.59 0.03 7.79
N LEU A 447 8.85 0.46 7.80
CA LEU A 447 9.99 -0.27 7.24
C LEU A 447 10.31 -1.51 8.07
N GLU A 448 10.25 -2.66 7.42
CA GLU A 448 10.54 -3.99 8.00
C GLU A 448 11.83 -4.60 7.45
N GLY A 449 12.27 -4.20 6.25
CA GLY A 449 13.55 -4.64 5.72
C GLY A 449 14.01 -3.85 4.50
N ILE A 450 15.28 -4.03 4.15
CA ILE A 450 15.89 -3.52 2.92
C ILE A 450 16.66 -4.63 2.23
N THR A 451 16.71 -4.58 0.90
CA THR A 451 17.47 -5.50 0.05
C THR A 451 18.19 -4.71 -1.02
N TYR A 452 19.47 -4.99 -1.26
CA TYR A 452 20.24 -4.34 -2.31
C TYR A 452 21.25 -5.30 -2.95
N VAL A 453 21.72 -4.90 -4.12
CA VAL A 453 22.61 -5.68 -4.98
C VAL A 453 23.92 -4.91 -5.17
N GLN A 454 25.05 -5.60 -5.05
CA GLN A 454 26.39 -5.03 -5.22
C GLN A 454 27.16 -5.67 -6.36
#